data_AF-A0A849PMS0-F1
#
_entry.id   AF-A0A849PMS0-F1
#
_cell.length_a   1.000
_cell.length_b   1.000
_cell.length_c   1.000
_cell.angle_alpha   90.00
_cell.angle_beta   90.00
_cell.angle_gamma   90.00
#
_symmetry.space_group_name_H-M   'P 1'
#
loop_
_entity.id
_entity.type
_entity.pdbx_description
1 polymer ?
#
loop_
_entity_poly.entity_id
_entity_poly.type
_entity_poly.pdbx_seq_one_letter_code
_entity_poly.pdbx_strand_id
1 'polypeptide(L)'
;MKKMAIVGLFLIVGCVLGYFVLPTLLLPTSEISVNNEADIGLDEELSEGVEFIDESTNFIEQKQYEKAREMIENAKESSDVLLNYTNHHEYGENYLNTLINCTDSLVHVMELSDANDTVGTIGHANKFLVNFSNLKTIGAELTEEHPDIAEKLNIEETMVNLRPVEYDIMDFKEEYETNKTAPLLSISFEGNSKEFTWKDHLGKKWNFKIKISDRRYNRYINLSHEVNESEDILKFVTAEDVQVREIAQWFNDTYSDQEDKANCILSFVQECVPSIAEGRADYFKYPIETIIEGGDCEDKSILFLSILKAEGYDVAFASYPQHWMGGVALKGDLKRVKNPYSGVPIEGGGTYYLCETLDKGFKVGSILEEYKNINPLMLVIPR
;
A
#
# COMPACT_ATOMS: atom_id res chain seq x y z
N MET A 1 52.19 16.85 44.32
CA MET A 1 51.64 16.00 43.25
C MET A 1 50.23 16.45 42.96
N LYS A 2 49.93 16.62 41.66
CA LYS A 2 48.69 17.07 41.00
C LYS A 2 48.22 18.52 41.26
N LYS A 3 48.00 19.18 40.12
CA LYS A 3 47.85 20.60 39.81
C LYS A 3 46.37 20.93 39.52
N MET A 4 45.98 22.16 39.90
CA MET A 4 45.20 23.18 39.17
C MET A 4 43.76 22.82 38.67
N ALA A 5 42.78 23.72 38.63
CA ALA A 5 42.78 25.19 38.64
C ALA A 5 41.52 25.78 39.30
N ILE A 6 41.64 27.05 39.68
CA ILE A 6 40.76 27.85 40.53
C ILE A 6 39.70 28.60 39.70
N VAL A 7 38.51 28.67 40.30
CA VAL A 7 37.30 29.42 39.93
C VAL A 7 37.53 30.94 40.04
N GLY A 8 36.99 31.72 39.10
CA GLY A 8 36.97 33.19 39.16
C GLY A 8 35.71 33.79 38.53
N LEU A 9 34.76 34.11 39.40
CA LEU A 9 33.50 34.85 39.24
C LEU A 9 33.76 36.33 38.83
N PHE A 10 32.87 37.00 38.09
CA PHE A 10 32.29 38.31 38.47
C PHE A 10 31.18 38.82 37.51
N LEU A 11 30.15 39.40 38.14
CA LEU A 11 28.90 39.92 37.59
C LEU A 11 28.99 41.35 36.99
N ILE A 12 28.20 41.53 35.94
CA ILE A 12 27.30 42.63 35.49
C ILE A 12 27.27 43.95 36.30
N VAL A 13 27.53 45.07 35.59
CA VAL A 13 26.82 46.39 35.56
C VAL A 13 27.17 46.96 34.16
N GLY A 14 26.32 47.42 33.23
CA GLY A 14 25.02 48.08 33.26
C GLY A 14 25.19 49.50 32.69
N CYS A 15 24.95 49.75 31.40
CA CYS A 15 24.63 51.09 30.88
C CYS A 15 23.98 51.05 29.48
N VAL A 16 22.79 51.62 29.42
CA VAL A 16 21.89 51.85 28.27
C VAL A 16 22.32 53.10 27.50
N LEU A 17 22.15 53.09 26.17
CA LEU A 17 21.90 54.22 25.22
C LEU A 17 22.23 53.65 23.82
N GLY A 18 21.28 53.19 23.00
CA GLY A 18 20.17 53.93 22.41
C GLY A 18 20.55 54.35 20.98
N TYR A 19 20.28 53.53 19.97
CA TYR A 19 20.23 54.00 18.57
C TYR A 19 19.18 53.24 17.75
N PHE A 20 18.42 54.05 17.02
CA PHE A 20 17.27 53.74 16.18
C PHE A 20 17.61 52.88 14.95
N VAL A 21 16.57 52.16 14.53
CA VAL A 21 16.41 51.33 13.33
C VAL A 21 16.74 52.07 12.03
N LEU A 22 17.48 51.40 11.12
CA LEU A 22 17.32 51.56 9.68
C LEU A 22 17.23 50.15 9.05
N PRO A 23 16.22 49.86 8.22
CA PRO A 23 16.08 48.55 7.58
C PRO A 23 17.04 48.45 6.38
N THR A 24 17.94 47.47 6.41
CA THR A 24 18.63 47.01 5.20
C THR A 24 17.61 46.33 4.30
N LEU A 25 17.36 46.93 3.12
CA LEU A 25 16.69 46.29 2.00
C LEU A 25 17.36 44.91 1.75
N LEU A 26 16.65 43.84 2.11
CA LEU A 26 16.87 42.53 1.50
C LEU A 26 16.39 42.66 0.06
N LEU A 27 17.33 42.65 -0.89
CA LEU A 27 17.01 42.34 -2.28
C LEU A 27 16.40 40.93 -2.29
N PRO A 28 15.27 40.70 -2.99
CA PRO A 28 14.76 39.35 -3.15
C PRO A 28 15.81 38.54 -3.92
N THR A 29 16.13 37.35 -3.42
CA THR A 29 16.75 36.30 -4.22
C THR A 29 15.79 36.02 -5.36
N SER A 30 16.12 36.51 -6.56
CA SER A 30 15.50 36.04 -7.78
C SER A 30 15.81 34.55 -7.89
N GLU A 31 14.81 33.71 -7.67
CA GLU A 31 14.75 32.40 -8.31
C GLU A 31 14.77 32.67 -9.82
N ILE A 32 15.95 32.52 -10.40
CA ILE A 32 16.07 32.39 -11.83
C ILE A 32 15.85 30.89 -12.08
N SER A 33 14.61 30.49 -12.35
CA SER A 33 14.36 29.20 -13.00
C SER A 33 14.87 29.33 -14.43
N VAL A 34 16.14 28.97 -14.66
CA VAL A 34 16.65 28.76 -16.01
C VAL A 34 16.12 27.39 -16.45
N ASN A 35 14.87 27.31 -16.89
CA ASN A 35 14.42 26.18 -17.69
C ASN A 35 15.06 26.35 -19.07
N ASN A 36 16.23 25.74 -19.27
CA ASN A 36 16.86 25.74 -20.59
C ASN A 36 16.02 24.87 -21.54
N GLU A 37 15.90 25.27 -22.81
CA GLU A 37 15.22 24.46 -23.85
C GLU A 37 15.78 23.02 -23.93
N ALA A 38 17.04 22.82 -23.54
CA ALA A 38 17.67 21.51 -23.46
C ALA A 38 17.11 20.63 -22.32
N ASP A 39 16.79 21.20 -21.14
CA ASP A 39 16.20 20.44 -20.03
C ASP A 39 14.74 20.07 -20.34
N ILE A 40 14.03 20.94 -21.08
CA ILE A 40 12.66 20.67 -21.54
C ILE A 40 12.64 19.49 -22.53
N GLY A 41 13.59 19.44 -23.47
CA GLY A 41 13.69 18.31 -24.40
C GLY A 41 13.98 16.98 -23.69
N LEU A 42 14.84 16.98 -22.67
CA LEU A 42 15.16 15.75 -21.92
C LEU A 42 13.98 15.23 -21.10
N ASP A 43 13.17 16.12 -20.53
CA ASP A 43 11.92 15.76 -19.87
C ASP A 43 10.89 15.18 -20.85
N GLU A 44 10.83 15.70 -22.08
CA GLU A 44 9.98 15.18 -23.15
C GLU A 44 10.41 13.76 -23.54
N GLU A 45 11.71 13.52 -23.78
CA GLU A 45 12.22 12.18 -24.11
C GLU A 45 12.00 11.14 -22.99
N LEU A 46 12.14 11.55 -21.72
CA LEU A 46 11.84 10.68 -20.57
C LEU A 46 10.35 10.29 -20.55
N SER A 47 9.48 11.27 -20.77
CA SER A 47 8.03 11.06 -20.77
C SER A 47 7.61 10.17 -21.94
N GLU A 48 8.15 10.42 -23.14
CA GLU A 48 7.89 9.62 -24.34
C GLU A 48 8.35 8.16 -24.16
N GLY A 49 9.51 7.94 -23.53
CA GLY A 49 9.98 6.60 -23.18
C GLY A 49 9.02 5.85 -22.27
N VAL A 50 8.42 6.52 -21.28
CA VAL A 50 7.40 5.92 -20.40
C VAL A 50 6.10 5.66 -21.16
N GLU A 51 5.66 6.58 -22.03
CA GLU A 51 4.46 6.39 -22.87
C GLU A 51 4.58 5.15 -23.76
N PHE A 52 5.75 4.90 -24.36
CA PHE A 52 6.01 3.65 -25.10
C PHE A 52 5.91 2.42 -24.21
N ILE A 53 6.35 2.48 -22.95
CA ILE A 53 6.17 1.36 -22.02
C ILE A 53 4.70 1.16 -21.66
N ASP A 54 3.95 2.23 -21.43
CA ASP A 54 2.51 2.14 -21.18
C ASP A 54 1.78 1.53 -22.38
N GLU A 55 2.10 1.92 -23.62
CA GLU A 55 1.59 1.24 -24.82
C GLU A 55 2.03 -0.22 -24.91
N SER A 56 3.28 -0.54 -24.55
CA SER A 56 3.77 -1.91 -24.52
C SER A 56 2.96 -2.78 -23.56
N THR A 57 2.71 -2.31 -22.33
CA THR A 57 1.89 -3.04 -21.35
C THR A 57 0.44 -3.23 -21.82
N ASN A 58 -0.15 -2.22 -22.47
CA ASN A 58 -1.46 -2.34 -23.11
C ASN A 58 -1.47 -3.39 -24.24
N PHE A 59 -0.41 -3.49 -25.03
CA PHE A 59 -0.28 -4.55 -26.05
C PHE A 59 -0.08 -5.93 -25.42
N ILE A 60 0.64 -6.04 -24.30
CA ILE A 60 0.79 -7.28 -23.55
C ILE A 60 -0.58 -7.76 -23.04
N GLU A 61 -1.38 -6.87 -22.45
CA GLU A 61 -2.77 -7.15 -22.04
C GLU A 61 -3.62 -7.69 -23.19
N GLN A 62 -3.46 -7.12 -24.38
CA GLN A 62 -4.15 -7.55 -25.60
C GLN A 62 -3.53 -8.78 -26.28
N LYS A 63 -2.50 -9.40 -25.68
CA LYS A 63 -1.75 -10.54 -26.23
C LYS A 63 -1.11 -10.25 -27.59
N GLN A 64 -0.74 -8.99 -27.83
CA GLN A 64 -0.08 -8.50 -29.06
C GLN A 64 1.43 -8.36 -28.82
N TYR A 65 2.10 -9.48 -28.51
CA TYR A 65 3.48 -9.50 -28.03
C TYR A 65 4.51 -8.86 -29.00
N GLU A 66 4.35 -9.03 -30.30
CA GLU A 66 5.25 -8.40 -31.29
C GLU A 66 5.16 -6.87 -31.27
N LYS A 67 3.95 -6.32 -31.12
CA LYS A 67 3.78 -4.87 -30.99
C LYS A 67 4.31 -4.36 -29.65
N ALA A 68 4.13 -5.13 -28.59
CA ALA A 68 4.72 -4.80 -27.30
C ALA A 68 6.25 -4.69 -27.39
N ARG A 69 6.90 -5.59 -28.15
CA ARG A 69 8.35 -5.54 -28.41
C ARG A 69 8.76 -4.34 -29.26
N GLU A 70 7.95 -3.95 -30.25
CA GLU A 70 8.18 -2.73 -31.04
C GLU A 70 8.19 -1.49 -30.14
N MET A 71 7.22 -1.36 -29.23
CA MET A 71 7.18 -0.24 -28.29
C MET A 71 8.34 -0.25 -27.30
N ILE A 72 8.78 -1.43 -26.83
CA ILE A 72 9.99 -1.55 -26.01
C ILE A 72 11.23 -1.06 -26.77
N GLU A 73 11.33 -1.33 -28.06
CA GLU A 73 12.45 -0.84 -28.86
C GLU A 73 12.43 0.68 -29.00
N ASN A 74 11.26 1.27 -29.25
CA ASN A 74 11.10 2.73 -29.28
C ASN A 74 11.46 3.38 -27.92
N ALA A 75 11.09 2.73 -26.81
CA ALA A 75 11.47 3.18 -25.47
C ALA A 75 13.00 3.13 -25.25
N LYS A 76 13.69 2.11 -25.78
CA LYS A 76 15.16 2.06 -25.75
C LYS A 76 15.79 3.16 -26.59
N GLU A 77 15.26 3.44 -27.77
CA GLU A 77 15.74 4.56 -28.60
C GLU A 77 15.63 5.89 -27.85
N SER A 78 14.51 6.11 -27.15
CA SER A 78 14.31 7.29 -26.29
C SER A 78 15.34 7.33 -25.15
N SER A 79 15.60 6.19 -24.50
CA SER A 79 16.62 6.09 -23.44
C SER A 79 18.05 6.28 -23.95
N ASP A 80 18.37 5.86 -25.18
CA ASP A 80 19.69 6.03 -25.79
C ASP A 80 20.00 7.49 -26.11
N VAL A 81 18.99 8.31 -26.39
CA VAL A 81 19.14 9.77 -26.54
C VAL A 81 19.61 10.39 -25.23
N LEU A 82 19.06 9.94 -24.10
CA LEU A 82 19.37 10.45 -22.75
C LEU A 82 20.81 10.15 -22.31
N LEU A 83 21.37 8.99 -22.68
CA LEU A 83 22.76 8.59 -22.38
C LEU A 83 23.83 9.61 -22.80
N ASN A 84 23.51 10.51 -23.73
CA ASN A 84 24.43 11.55 -24.20
C ASN A 84 24.50 12.78 -23.28
N TYR A 85 23.72 12.83 -22.19
CA TYR A 85 23.59 14.00 -21.31
C TYR A 85 23.83 13.60 -19.84
N THR A 86 24.67 14.36 -19.11
CA THR A 86 25.33 13.82 -17.89
C THR A 86 24.93 14.47 -16.55
N ASN A 87 24.27 15.63 -16.51
CA ASN A 87 24.05 16.42 -15.29
C ASN A 87 22.84 16.06 -14.39
N HIS A 88 21.62 16.01 -14.95
CA HIS A 88 20.39 16.14 -14.15
C HIS A 88 19.37 15.00 -14.28
N HIS A 89 19.53 14.11 -15.26
CA HIS A 89 18.52 13.08 -15.58
C HIS A 89 19.01 11.64 -15.34
N GLU A 90 20.20 11.44 -14.74
CA GLU A 90 20.77 10.11 -14.49
C GLU A 90 19.79 9.21 -13.71
N TYR A 91 19.08 9.76 -12.73
CA TYR A 91 18.09 9.02 -11.95
C TYR A 91 16.85 8.64 -12.76
N GLY A 92 16.35 9.55 -13.59
CA GLY A 92 15.19 9.30 -14.47
C GLY A 92 15.52 8.29 -15.57
N GLU A 93 16.70 8.41 -16.18
CA GLU A 93 17.20 7.47 -17.18
C GLU A 93 17.40 6.07 -16.58
N ASN A 94 17.99 5.98 -15.39
CA ASN A 94 18.17 4.70 -14.69
C ASN A 94 16.81 4.04 -14.37
N TYR A 95 15.82 4.83 -13.95
CA TYR A 95 14.45 4.35 -13.76
C TYR A 95 13.86 3.83 -15.07
N LEU A 96 13.90 4.63 -16.14
CA LEU A 96 13.35 4.27 -17.45
C LEU A 96 14.02 2.99 -18.01
N ASN A 97 15.35 2.90 -17.98
CA ASN A 97 16.10 1.72 -18.37
C ASN A 97 15.69 0.48 -17.56
N THR A 98 15.50 0.63 -16.25
CA THR A 98 15.07 -0.48 -15.41
C THR A 98 13.62 -0.88 -15.73
N LEU A 99 12.76 0.08 -16.02
CA LEU A 99 11.38 -0.15 -16.43
C LEU A 99 11.31 -0.87 -17.78
N ILE A 100 12.09 -0.45 -18.78
CA ILE A 100 12.25 -1.14 -20.07
C ILE A 100 12.62 -2.61 -19.85
N ASN A 101 13.62 -2.89 -19.00
CA ASN A 101 14.06 -4.24 -18.70
C ASN A 101 13.00 -5.08 -17.93
N CYS A 102 12.18 -4.44 -17.10
CA CYS A 102 11.03 -5.08 -16.46
C CYS A 102 10.02 -5.50 -17.54
N THR A 103 9.62 -4.56 -18.40
CA THR A 103 8.59 -4.76 -19.42
C THR A 103 9.02 -5.80 -20.46
N ASP A 104 10.28 -5.80 -20.91
CA ASP A 104 10.84 -6.83 -21.79
C ASP A 104 10.74 -8.23 -21.17
N SER A 105 11.10 -8.35 -19.89
CA SER A 105 10.96 -9.61 -19.16
C SER A 105 9.49 -10.04 -19.06
N LEU A 106 8.55 -9.10 -18.85
CA LEU A 106 7.12 -9.38 -18.77
C LEU A 106 6.52 -9.85 -20.08
N VAL A 107 6.92 -9.30 -21.23
CA VAL A 107 6.46 -9.78 -22.54
C VAL A 107 6.73 -11.27 -22.66
N HIS A 108 7.94 -11.72 -22.31
CA HIS A 108 8.28 -13.14 -22.33
C HIS A 108 7.51 -13.96 -21.31
N VAL A 109 7.31 -13.45 -20.09
CA VAL A 109 6.52 -14.15 -19.05
C VAL A 109 5.10 -14.40 -19.54
N MET A 110 4.44 -13.39 -20.11
CA MET A 110 3.06 -13.49 -20.57
C MET A 110 2.93 -14.38 -21.80
N GLU A 111 3.81 -14.20 -22.80
CA GLU A 111 3.82 -15.01 -24.03
C GLU A 111 4.00 -16.51 -23.72
N LEU A 112 4.95 -16.85 -22.84
CA LEU A 112 5.21 -18.23 -22.46
C LEU A 112 4.11 -18.80 -21.56
N SER A 113 3.53 -17.98 -20.67
CA SER A 113 2.39 -18.38 -19.84
C SER A 113 1.18 -18.74 -20.71
N ASP A 114 0.87 -17.92 -21.72
CA ASP A 114 -0.20 -18.17 -22.69
C ASP A 114 0.06 -19.42 -23.55
N ALA A 115 1.33 -19.71 -23.86
CA ALA A 115 1.75 -20.91 -24.56
C ALA A 115 1.76 -22.17 -23.65
N ASN A 116 1.42 -22.05 -22.37
CA ASN A 116 1.52 -23.10 -21.36
C ASN A 116 2.95 -23.66 -21.15
N ASP A 117 3.99 -22.86 -21.42
CA ASP A 117 5.38 -23.20 -21.12
C ASP A 117 5.76 -22.75 -19.70
N THR A 118 5.36 -23.54 -18.70
CA THR A 118 5.61 -23.23 -17.28
C THR A 118 7.09 -23.03 -16.95
N VAL A 119 7.99 -23.83 -17.55
CA VAL A 119 9.43 -23.74 -17.26
C VAL A 119 10.01 -22.47 -17.86
N GLY A 120 9.64 -22.16 -19.10
CA GLY A 120 10.00 -20.90 -19.75
C GLY A 120 9.48 -19.68 -18.98
N THR A 121 8.20 -19.68 -18.59
CA THR A 121 7.57 -18.62 -17.79
C THR A 121 8.37 -18.36 -16.52
N ILE A 122 8.68 -19.41 -15.73
CA ILE A 122 9.45 -19.27 -14.48
C ILE A 122 10.86 -18.74 -14.74
N GLY A 123 11.50 -19.15 -15.83
CA GLY A 123 12.82 -18.68 -16.23
C GLY A 123 12.88 -17.15 -16.43
N HIS A 124 11.89 -16.59 -17.13
CA HIS A 124 11.79 -15.13 -17.35
C HIS A 124 11.21 -14.39 -16.14
N ALA A 125 10.32 -15.02 -15.38
CA ALA A 125 9.72 -14.45 -14.18
C ALA A 125 10.78 -14.07 -13.14
N ASN A 126 11.83 -14.88 -12.97
CA ASN A 126 12.93 -14.55 -12.06
C ASN A 126 13.68 -13.28 -12.48
N LYS A 127 13.85 -13.03 -13.79
CA LYS A 127 14.47 -11.80 -14.30
C LYS A 127 13.59 -10.59 -14.00
N PHE A 128 12.28 -10.72 -14.25
CA PHE A 128 11.31 -9.68 -13.91
C PHE A 128 11.36 -9.35 -12.42
N LEU A 129 11.30 -10.34 -11.52
CA LEU A 129 11.31 -10.11 -10.06
C LEU A 129 12.56 -9.33 -9.61
N VAL A 130 13.73 -9.65 -10.18
CA VAL A 130 14.98 -8.92 -9.88
C VAL A 130 14.90 -7.48 -10.39
N ASN A 131 14.51 -7.29 -11.66
CA ASN A 131 14.41 -5.95 -12.25
C ASN A 131 13.36 -5.11 -11.51
N PHE A 132 12.22 -5.69 -11.14
CA PHE A 132 11.14 -4.99 -10.44
C PHE A 132 11.52 -4.64 -9.00
N SER A 133 12.30 -5.48 -8.32
CA SER A 133 12.88 -5.12 -7.02
C SER A 133 13.81 -3.91 -7.13
N ASN A 134 14.62 -3.83 -8.18
CA ASN A 134 15.48 -2.67 -8.44
C ASN A 134 14.62 -1.43 -8.80
N LEU A 135 13.61 -1.61 -9.64
CA LEU A 135 12.69 -0.54 -10.05
C LEU A 135 11.98 0.09 -8.85
N LYS A 136 11.50 -0.74 -7.91
CA LYS A 136 10.89 -0.28 -6.65
C LYS A 136 11.85 0.57 -5.82
N THR A 137 13.12 0.16 -5.75
CA THR A 137 14.15 0.89 -4.98
C THR A 137 14.45 2.24 -5.63
N ILE A 138 14.78 2.24 -6.93
CA ILE A 138 15.08 3.45 -7.69
C ILE A 138 13.88 4.40 -7.70
N GLY A 139 12.67 3.87 -7.90
CA GLY A 139 11.45 4.66 -7.92
C GLY A 139 11.13 5.31 -6.57
N ALA A 140 11.38 4.60 -5.46
CA ALA A 140 11.21 5.16 -4.12
C ALA A 140 12.22 6.29 -3.85
N GLU A 141 13.50 6.07 -4.17
CA GLU A 141 14.56 7.09 -4.06
C GLU A 141 14.23 8.31 -4.92
N LEU A 142 13.82 8.13 -6.18
CA LEU A 142 13.46 9.23 -7.07
C LEU A 142 12.22 9.99 -6.58
N THR A 143 11.22 9.29 -6.04
CA THR A 143 10.01 9.92 -5.48
C THR A 143 10.35 10.79 -4.25
N GLU A 144 11.31 10.39 -3.43
CA GLU A 144 11.76 11.14 -2.26
C GLU A 144 12.63 12.34 -2.65
N GLU A 145 13.60 12.15 -3.55
CA GLU A 145 14.60 13.18 -3.89
C GLU A 145 14.13 14.16 -4.99
N HIS A 146 13.32 13.67 -5.95
CA HIS A 146 12.92 14.37 -7.16
C HIS A 146 11.43 14.11 -7.53
N PRO A 147 10.47 14.53 -6.68
CA PRO A 147 9.06 14.21 -6.84
C PRO A 147 8.43 14.72 -8.15
N ASP A 148 8.95 15.81 -8.71
CA ASP A 148 8.52 16.36 -10.00
C ASP A 148 8.93 15.48 -11.19
N ILE A 149 10.10 14.85 -11.11
CA ILE A 149 10.53 13.85 -12.11
C ILE A 149 9.74 12.56 -11.93
N ALA A 150 9.52 12.12 -10.69
CA ALA A 150 8.73 10.93 -10.40
C ALA A 150 7.27 11.04 -10.89
N GLU A 151 6.66 12.23 -10.79
CA GLU A 151 5.34 12.52 -11.35
C GLU A 151 5.33 12.40 -12.88
N LYS A 152 6.32 13.01 -13.56
CA LYS A 152 6.46 12.92 -15.03
C LYS A 152 6.66 11.48 -15.52
N LEU A 153 7.43 10.69 -14.77
CA LEU A 153 7.67 9.28 -15.07
C LEU A 153 6.54 8.35 -14.63
N ASN A 154 5.44 8.90 -14.12
CA ASN A 154 4.25 8.17 -13.73
C ASN A 154 4.56 6.97 -12.79
N ILE A 155 5.49 7.16 -11.84
CA ILE A 155 6.01 6.07 -11.00
C ILE A 155 4.90 5.43 -10.17
N GLU A 156 4.00 6.24 -9.59
CA GLU A 156 2.89 5.72 -8.79
C GLU A 156 2.02 4.77 -9.61
N GLU A 157 1.61 5.16 -10.81
CA GLU A 157 0.78 4.33 -11.69
C GLU A 157 1.51 3.08 -12.14
N THR A 158 2.81 3.20 -12.46
CA THR A 158 3.67 2.06 -12.82
C THR A 158 3.69 1.04 -11.69
N MET A 159 3.88 1.48 -10.44
CA MET A 159 3.89 0.58 -9.28
C MET A 159 2.53 -0.08 -9.06
N VAL A 160 1.44 0.68 -9.18
CA VAL A 160 0.06 0.16 -9.05
C VAL A 160 -0.20 -0.94 -10.08
N ASN A 161 0.30 -0.81 -11.30
CA ASN A 161 0.07 -1.78 -12.37
C ASN A 161 0.99 -3.00 -12.31
N LEU A 162 2.23 -2.86 -11.85
CA LEU A 162 3.22 -3.94 -11.85
C LEU A 162 3.23 -4.79 -10.57
N ARG A 163 2.85 -4.26 -9.41
CA ARG A 163 2.78 -5.04 -8.15
C ARG A 163 1.85 -6.26 -8.24
N PRO A 164 0.64 -6.17 -8.81
CA PRO A 164 -0.23 -7.35 -8.94
C PRO A 164 0.41 -8.45 -9.78
N VAL A 165 1.19 -8.08 -10.80
CA VAL A 165 1.91 -9.03 -11.66
C VAL A 165 3.06 -9.71 -10.90
N GLU A 166 3.81 -8.97 -10.06
CA GLU A 166 4.80 -9.55 -9.14
C GLU A 166 4.16 -10.62 -8.26
N TYR A 167 3.03 -10.31 -7.64
CA TYR A 167 2.35 -11.24 -6.76
C TYR A 167 1.81 -12.46 -7.52
N ASP A 168 1.25 -12.27 -8.71
CA ASP A 168 0.78 -13.36 -9.56
C ASP A 168 1.91 -14.30 -9.98
N ILE A 169 3.09 -13.74 -10.27
CA ILE A 169 4.30 -14.51 -10.55
C ILE A 169 4.74 -15.30 -9.31
N MET A 170 4.70 -14.69 -8.12
CA MET A 170 5.05 -15.37 -6.88
C MET A 170 4.11 -16.55 -6.61
N ASP A 171 2.80 -16.33 -6.72
CA ASP A 171 1.77 -17.35 -6.58
C ASP A 171 1.97 -18.48 -7.62
N PHE A 172 2.17 -18.12 -8.89
CA PHE A 172 2.39 -19.06 -9.99
C PHE A 172 3.61 -19.97 -9.72
N LYS A 173 4.71 -19.38 -9.23
CA LYS A 173 5.92 -20.14 -8.86
C LYS A 173 5.66 -21.07 -7.67
N GLU A 174 5.05 -20.57 -6.61
CA GLU A 174 4.75 -21.36 -5.41
C GLU A 174 3.85 -22.55 -5.72
N GLU A 175 2.82 -22.35 -6.54
CA GLU A 175 1.91 -23.41 -6.99
C GLU A 175 2.64 -24.50 -7.78
N TYR A 176 3.53 -24.11 -8.70
CA TYR A 176 4.35 -25.07 -9.45
C TYR A 176 5.35 -25.80 -8.54
N GLU A 177 5.98 -25.09 -7.61
CA GLU A 177 6.92 -25.66 -6.66
C GLU A 177 6.26 -26.66 -5.72
N THR A 178 5.03 -26.38 -5.30
CA THR A 178 4.25 -27.24 -4.39
C THR A 178 3.69 -28.46 -5.10
N ASN A 179 3.01 -28.26 -6.23
CA ASN A 179 2.23 -29.32 -6.88
C ASN A 179 3.05 -30.11 -7.92
N LYS A 180 4.17 -29.57 -8.39
CA LYS A 180 4.98 -30.10 -9.50
C LYS A 180 4.16 -30.27 -10.80
N THR A 181 3.10 -29.49 -10.95
CA THR A 181 2.23 -29.43 -12.12
C THR A 181 2.02 -27.98 -12.53
N ALA A 182 1.66 -27.75 -13.80
CA ALA A 182 1.34 -26.41 -14.29
C ALA A 182 0.25 -25.77 -13.40
N PRO A 183 0.45 -24.51 -12.96
CA PRO A 183 -0.57 -23.71 -12.29
C PRO A 183 -1.86 -23.64 -13.11
N LEU A 184 -3.00 -23.67 -12.43
CA LEU A 184 -4.32 -23.68 -13.08
C LEU A 184 -4.71 -22.31 -13.64
N LEU A 185 -4.39 -21.26 -12.88
CA LEU A 185 -4.60 -19.88 -13.31
C LEU A 185 -3.33 -19.42 -14.05
N SER A 186 -3.48 -18.60 -15.08
CA SER A 186 -2.36 -17.90 -15.71
C SER A 186 -1.97 -16.65 -14.92
N ILE A 187 -0.83 -16.07 -15.24
CA ILE A 187 -0.48 -14.71 -14.79
C ILE A 187 -1.35 -13.73 -15.59
N SER A 188 -1.84 -12.65 -14.97
CA SER A 188 -2.70 -11.68 -15.65
C SER A 188 -2.29 -10.24 -15.35
N PHE A 189 -2.39 -9.38 -16.36
CA PHE A 189 -2.40 -7.93 -16.18
C PHE A 189 -3.81 -7.40 -15.94
N GLU A 190 -4.85 -8.17 -16.29
CA GLU A 190 -6.25 -7.81 -16.02
C GLU A 190 -6.50 -7.76 -14.53
N GLY A 191 -7.33 -6.82 -14.10
CA GLY A 191 -7.62 -6.61 -12.70
C GLY A 191 -8.51 -5.42 -12.45
N ASN A 192 -8.89 -5.28 -11.19
CA ASN A 192 -9.76 -4.23 -10.71
C ASN A 192 -8.91 -3.16 -10.00
N SER A 193 -8.81 -1.99 -10.62
CA SER A 193 -8.21 -0.81 -9.98
C SER A 193 -9.25 -0.07 -9.14
N LYS A 194 -8.88 0.23 -7.89
CA LYS A 194 -9.66 1.03 -6.95
C LYS A 194 -8.83 2.21 -6.49
N GLU A 195 -9.46 3.37 -6.45
CA GLU A 195 -8.93 4.57 -5.80
C GLU A 195 -9.84 4.91 -4.63
N PHE A 196 -9.22 5.04 -3.45
CA PHE A 196 -9.90 5.25 -2.20
C PHE A 196 -9.53 6.60 -1.64
N THR A 197 -10.53 7.47 -1.44
CA THR A 197 -10.35 8.73 -0.73
C THR A 197 -11.24 8.76 0.50
N TRP A 198 -10.67 9.03 1.68
CA TRP A 198 -11.43 9.16 2.93
C TRP A 198 -10.89 10.28 3.82
N LYS A 199 -11.67 10.57 4.86
CA LYS A 199 -11.24 11.34 6.02
C LYS A 199 -11.14 10.39 7.20
N ASP A 200 -10.04 10.44 7.94
CA ASP A 200 -9.88 9.63 9.13
C ASP A 200 -10.59 10.22 10.37
N HIS A 201 -10.40 9.56 11.51
CA HIS A 201 -10.95 9.94 12.81
C HIS A 201 -10.49 11.31 13.32
N LEU A 202 -9.42 11.89 12.76
CA LEU A 202 -8.93 13.25 13.03
C LEU A 202 -9.31 14.25 11.93
N GLY A 203 -10.01 13.79 10.89
CA GLY A 203 -10.42 14.59 9.74
C GLY A 203 -9.32 14.81 8.71
N LYS A 204 -8.16 14.13 8.83
CA LYS A 204 -7.10 14.17 7.82
C LYS A 204 -7.56 13.38 6.59
N LYS A 205 -7.31 13.94 5.41
CA LYS A 205 -7.65 13.31 4.13
C LYS A 205 -6.53 12.38 3.68
N TRP A 206 -6.93 11.25 3.11
CA TRP A 206 -6.04 10.23 2.59
C TRP A 206 -6.49 9.83 1.18
N ASN A 207 -5.53 9.44 0.34
CA ASN A 207 -5.76 8.79 -0.94
C ASN A 207 -4.92 7.52 -1.01
N PHE A 208 -5.51 6.44 -1.49
CA PHE A 208 -4.83 5.17 -1.71
C PHE A 208 -5.35 4.52 -2.98
N LYS A 209 -4.44 4.21 -3.91
CA LYS A 209 -4.75 3.49 -5.13
C LYS A 209 -4.17 2.08 -5.07
N ILE A 210 -4.96 1.11 -5.51
CA ILE A 210 -4.59 -0.30 -5.56
C ILE A 210 -5.21 -0.96 -6.78
N LYS A 211 -4.49 -1.91 -7.38
CA LYS A 211 -5.02 -2.84 -8.39
C LYS A 211 -4.97 -4.24 -7.83
N ILE A 212 -6.04 -5.00 -7.98
CA ILE A 212 -6.09 -6.43 -7.65
C ILE A 212 -6.22 -7.19 -8.96
N SER A 213 -5.29 -8.12 -9.22
CA SER A 213 -5.34 -8.94 -10.43
C SER A 213 -6.56 -9.84 -10.43
N ASP A 214 -7.11 -10.10 -11.62
CA ASP A 214 -8.21 -11.05 -11.78
C ASP A 214 -7.78 -12.46 -11.35
N ARG A 215 -6.50 -12.82 -11.51
CA ARG A 215 -5.96 -14.07 -10.96
C ARG A 215 -6.18 -14.17 -9.45
N ARG A 216 -5.79 -13.13 -8.70
CA ARG A 216 -5.90 -13.13 -7.23
C ARG A 216 -7.34 -13.09 -6.76
N TYR A 217 -8.16 -12.26 -7.39
CA TYR A 217 -9.60 -12.24 -7.13
C TYR A 217 -10.24 -13.62 -7.40
N ASN A 218 -9.94 -14.22 -8.56
CA ASN A 218 -10.42 -15.56 -8.91
C ASN A 218 -9.95 -16.64 -7.93
N ARG A 219 -8.73 -16.52 -7.37
CA ARG A 219 -8.27 -17.43 -6.32
C ARG A 219 -9.20 -17.38 -5.11
N TYR A 220 -9.54 -16.18 -4.62
CA TYR A 220 -10.33 -16.01 -3.41
C TYR A 220 -11.82 -16.38 -3.59
N ILE A 221 -12.46 -15.99 -4.69
CA ILE A 221 -13.87 -16.37 -4.94
C ILE A 221 -14.07 -17.89 -5.10
N ASN A 222 -13.00 -18.63 -5.43
CA ASN A 222 -13.03 -20.08 -5.59
C ASN A 222 -12.58 -20.84 -4.33
N LEU A 223 -12.15 -20.15 -3.26
CA LEU A 223 -11.96 -20.78 -1.95
C LEU A 223 -13.32 -21.14 -1.33
N SER A 224 -13.31 -21.89 -0.24
CA SER A 224 -14.54 -22.20 0.49
C SER A 224 -14.97 -20.99 1.34
N HIS A 225 -16.22 -20.57 1.14
CA HIS A 225 -16.90 -19.53 1.92
C HIS A 225 -17.79 -20.10 3.03
N GLU A 226 -17.81 -21.43 3.21
CA GLU A 226 -18.68 -22.09 4.18
C GLU A 226 -18.26 -21.78 5.63
N VAL A 227 -19.23 -21.42 6.48
CA VAL A 227 -19.05 -21.24 7.93
C VAL A 227 -20.02 -22.18 8.63
N ASN A 228 -19.51 -23.20 9.31
CA ASN A 228 -20.33 -24.18 10.03
C ASN A 228 -20.39 -23.87 11.53
N GLU A 229 -19.29 -23.36 12.08
CA GLU A 229 -19.16 -22.90 13.47
C GLU A 229 -18.60 -21.47 13.50
N SER A 230 -18.83 -20.74 14.59
CA SER A 230 -18.40 -19.34 14.68
C SER A 230 -16.88 -19.17 14.53
N GLU A 231 -16.10 -20.16 14.95
CA GLU A 231 -14.64 -20.20 14.82
C GLU A 231 -14.16 -20.32 13.37
N ASP A 232 -14.99 -20.83 12.45
CA ASP A 232 -14.62 -20.95 11.03
C ASP A 232 -14.38 -19.58 10.38
N ILE A 233 -14.95 -18.50 10.92
CA ILE A 233 -14.73 -17.13 10.44
C ILE A 233 -13.25 -16.72 10.51
N LEU A 234 -12.48 -17.33 11.43
CA LEU A 234 -11.07 -16.99 11.63
C LEU A 234 -10.22 -17.29 10.40
N LYS A 235 -10.62 -18.25 9.55
CA LYS A 235 -9.89 -18.62 8.33
C LYS A 235 -9.91 -17.51 7.26
N PHE A 236 -10.89 -16.62 7.31
CA PHE A 236 -11.02 -15.52 6.35
C PHE A 236 -10.06 -14.37 6.67
N VAL A 237 -9.47 -14.34 7.87
CA VAL A 237 -8.46 -13.35 8.23
C VAL A 237 -7.12 -13.70 7.61
N THR A 238 -6.91 -13.27 6.37
CA THR A 238 -5.74 -13.59 5.56
C THR A 238 -4.64 -12.53 5.65
N ALA A 239 -4.15 -12.29 6.86
CA ALA A 239 -3.09 -11.31 7.14
C ALA A 239 -1.76 -11.58 6.40
N GLU A 240 -1.52 -12.84 6.02
CA GLU A 240 -0.33 -13.27 5.27
C GLU A 240 -0.50 -13.20 3.74
N ASP A 241 -1.65 -12.72 3.25
CA ASP A 241 -1.80 -12.42 1.83
C ASP A 241 -0.92 -11.23 1.44
N VAL A 242 -0.20 -11.35 0.32
CA VAL A 242 0.73 -10.31 -0.15
C VAL A 242 0.05 -8.97 -0.41
N GLN A 243 -1.19 -8.98 -0.91
CA GLN A 243 -1.92 -7.76 -1.22
C GLN A 243 -2.54 -7.15 0.05
N VAL A 244 -2.98 -7.98 1.01
CA VAL A 244 -3.37 -7.50 2.34
C VAL A 244 -2.19 -6.84 3.05
N ARG A 245 -0.98 -7.43 2.97
CA ARG A 245 0.24 -6.83 3.52
C ARG A 245 0.62 -5.52 2.84
N GLU A 246 0.43 -5.38 1.53
CA GLU A 246 0.64 -4.10 0.83
C GLU A 246 -0.28 -3.01 1.39
N ILE A 247 -1.56 -3.32 1.59
CA ILE A 247 -2.53 -2.38 2.15
C ILE A 247 -2.13 -1.99 3.57
N ALA A 248 -1.76 -2.97 4.41
CA ALA A 248 -1.23 -2.73 5.73
C ALA A 248 -0.01 -1.80 5.70
N GLN A 249 0.96 -2.10 4.84
CA GLN A 249 2.19 -1.30 4.70
C GLN A 249 1.92 0.14 4.32
N TRP A 250 0.89 0.43 3.51
CA TRP A 250 0.49 1.80 3.18
C TRP A 250 0.14 2.61 4.46
N PHE A 251 -0.39 1.97 5.50
CA PHE A 251 -0.70 2.64 6.77
C PHE A 251 0.52 2.92 7.66
N ASN A 252 1.73 2.42 7.33
CA ASN A 252 2.91 2.60 8.17
C ASN A 252 3.27 4.07 8.40
N ASP A 253 3.10 4.90 7.37
CA ASP A 253 3.48 6.31 7.41
C ASP A 253 2.32 7.23 7.86
N THR A 254 1.19 6.64 8.31
CA THR A 254 0.03 7.42 8.74
C THR A 254 0.19 7.99 10.15
N TYR A 255 0.39 7.11 11.13
CA TYR A 255 0.46 7.43 12.56
C TYR A 255 1.42 6.51 13.29
N SER A 256 2.25 7.08 14.16
CA SER A 256 3.13 6.31 15.06
C SER A 256 2.40 5.79 16.31
N ASP A 257 1.29 6.43 16.69
CA ASP A 257 0.46 6.00 17.81
C ASP A 257 -0.46 4.84 17.41
N GLN A 258 -0.48 3.77 18.20
CA GLN A 258 -1.20 2.54 17.85
C GLN A 258 -2.72 2.72 17.80
N GLU A 259 -3.30 3.53 18.68
CA GLU A 259 -4.74 3.81 18.68
C GLU A 259 -5.11 4.65 17.46
N ASP A 260 -4.31 5.66 17.12
CA ASP A 260 -4.57 6.50 15.95
C ASP A 260 -4.40 5.75 14.64
N LYS A 261 -3.37 4.90 14.51
CA LYS A 261 -3.21 4.04 13.32
C LYS A 261 -4.39 3.07 13.19
N ALA A 262 -4.82 2.43 14.27
CA ALA A 262 -5.98 1.54 14.25
C ALA A 262 -7.28 2.28 13.87
N ASN A 263 -7.49 3.50 14.38
CA ASN A 263 -8.63 4.33 13.98
C ASN A 263 -8.55 4.82 12.53
N CYS A 264 -7.35 5.04 11.98
CA CYS A 264 -7.16 5.39 10.58
C CYS A 264 -7.57 4.23 9.67
N ILE A 265 -7.12 3.01 9.98
CA ILE A 265 -7.52 1.78 9.27
C ILE A 265 -9.03 1.55 9.40
N LEU A 266 -9.60 1.77 10.60
CA LEU A 266 -11.03 1.65 10.82
C LEU A 266 -11.83 2.64 9.95
N SER A 267 -11.36 3.89 9.87
CA SER A 267 -11.98 4.92 9.04
C SER A 267 -11.91 4.56 7.55
N PHE A 268 -10.80 4.00 7.08
CA PHE A 268 -10.68 3.49 5.71
C PHE A 268 -11.76 2.44 5.41
N VAL A 269 -11.89 1.42 6.27
CA VAL A 269 -12.90 0.37 6.09
C VAL A 269 -14.32 0.94 6.13
N GLN A 270 -14.64 1.80 7.11
CA GLN A 270 -15.98 2.40 7.23
C GLN A 270 -16.34 3.30 6.04
N GLU A 271 -15.40 4.13 5.57
CA GLU A 271 -15.68 5.17 4.59
C GLU A 271 -15.58 4.69 3.14
N CYS A 272 -14.56 3.88 2.83
CA CYS A 272 -14.18 3.53 1.46
C CYS A 272 -14.80 2.25 0.94
N VAL A 273 -15.00 1.26 1.82
CA VAL A 273 -15.53 -0.05 1.40
C VAL A 273 -17.06 0.04 1.34
N PRO A 274 -17.70 -0.17 0.18
CA PRO A 274 -19.16 -0.08 0.08
C PRO A 274 -19.85 -1.06 1.03
N SER A 275 -20.89 -0.59 1.72
CA SER A 275 -21.79 -1.46 2.47
C SER A 275 -22.80 -2.07 1.50
N ILE A 276 -22.80 -3.39 1.38
CA ILE A 276 -23.74 -4.12 0.54
C ILE A 276 -24.42 -5.15 1.42
N ALA A 277 -25.73 -5.03 1.57
CA ALA A 277 -26.52 -6.01 2.32
C ALA A 277 -26.52 -7.33 1.54
N GLU A 278 -25.91 -8.36 2.12
CA GLU A 278 -25.93 -9.71 1.59
C GLU A 278 -27.35 -10.28 1.68
N GLY A 279 -27.86 -10.81 0.57
CA GLY A 279 -29.13 -11.55 0.57
C GLY A 279 -29.00 -12.98 1.10
N ARG A 280 -27.77 -13.43 1.38
CA ARG A 280 -27.43 -14.78 1.85
C ARG A 280 -26.62 -14.64 3.14
N ALA A 281 -27.18 -15.09 4.25
CA ALA A 281 -26.55 -15.01 5.57
C ALA A 281 -25.26 -15.86 5.75
N ASP A 282 -24.84 -16.61 4.72
CA ASP A 282 -23.78 -17.63 4.83
C ASP A 282 -22.61 -17.39 3.85
N TYR A 283 -22.51 -16.21 3.22
CA TYR A 283 -21.43 -15.92 2.27
C TYR A 283 -20.44 -14.89 2.84
N PHE A 284 -19.42 -15.39 3.53
CA PHE A 284 -18.37 -14.58 4.14
C PHE A 284 -17.25 -14.33 3.13
N LYS A 285 -16.90 -13.08 2.87
CA LYS A 285 -15.87 -12.70 1.89
C LYS A 285 -14.49 -12.63 2.50
N TYR A 286 -13.49 -13.04 1.70
CA TYR A 286 -12.10 -12.74 2.01
C TYR A 286 -11.78 -11.26 1.76
N PRO A 287 -10.74 -10.69 2.40
CA PRO A 287 -10.36 -9.28 2.24
C PRO A 287 -10.27 -8.80 0.79
N ILE A 288 -9.74 -9.63 -0.10
CA ILE A 288 -9.58 -9.32 -1.53
C ILE A 288 -10.94 -9.13 -2.22
N GLU A 289 -11.91 -9.99 -1.92
CA GLU A 289 -13.28 -9.86 -2.44
C GLU A 289 -13.94 -8.60 -1.86
N THR A 290 -13.81 -8.37 -0.55
CA THR A 290 -14.40 -7.21 0.13
C THR A 290 -13.88 -5.88 -0.43
N ILE A 291 -12.61 -5.78 -0.82
CA ILE A 291 -12.05 -4.57 -1.44
C ILE A 291 -12.67 -4.30 -2.82
N ILE A 292 -12.92 -5.36 -3.60
CA ILE A 292 -13.46 -5.25 -4.96
C ILE A 292 -14.97 -4.96 -4.92
N GLU A 293 -15.69 -5.74 -4.13
CA GLU A 293 -17.15 -5.81 -4.14
C GLU A 293 -17.80 -4.97 -3.05
N GLY A 294 -17.12 -4.74 -1.93
CA GLY A 294 -17.77 -4.35 -0.68
C GLY A 294 -18.33 -5.55 0.08
N GLY A 295 -19.05 -5.26 1.16
CA GLY A 295 -19.63 -6.28 2.04
C GLY A 295 -20.39 -5.67 3.20
N ASP A 296 -20.91 -6.51 4.09
CA ASP A 296 -21.62 -6.09 5.30
C ASP A 296 -20.73 -6.24 6.55
N CYS A 297 -21.30 -6.54 7.73
CA CYS A 297 -20.61 -6.39 9.00
C CYS A 297 -19.45 -7.36 9.17
N GLU A 298 -19.62 -8.62 8.78
CA GLU A 298 -18.60 -9.66 8.85
C GLU A 298 -17.45 -9.39 7.88
N ASP A 299 -17.75 -9.06 6.64
CA ASP A 299 -16.76 -8.87 5.56
C ASP A 299 -15.86 -7.68 5.88
N LYS A 300 -16.47 -6.57 6.30
CA LYS A 300 -15.74 -5.36 6.69
C LYS A 300 -14.91 -5.62 7.95
N SER A 301 -15.42 -6.43 8.89
CA SER A 301 -14.65 -6.87 10.05
C SER A 301 -13.48 -7.76 9.66
N ILE A 302 -13.66 -8.73 8.76
CA ILE A 302 -12.60 -9.59 8.23
C ILE A 302 -11.50 -8.74 7.59
N LEU A 303 -11.85 -7.80 6.71
CA LEU A 303 -10.90 -6.89 6.07
C LEU A 303 -10.14 -6.04 7.10
N PHE A 304 -10.86 -5.40 8.02
CA PHE A 304 -10.26 -4.57 9.08
C PHE A 304 -9.25 -5.36 9.93
N LEU A 305 -9.64 -6.55 10.38
CA LEU A 305 -8.80 -7.39 11.23
C LEU A 305 -7.61 -7.96 10.45
N SER A 306 -7.76 -8.27 9.16
CA SER A 306 -6.65 -8.75 8.32
C SER A 306 -5.58 -7.69 8.13
N ILE A 307 -5.97 -6.43 7.88
CA ILE A 307 -5.04 -5.30 7.75
C ILE A 307 -4.32 -5.04 9.10
N LEU A 308 -5.08 -4.97 10.20
CA LEU A 308 -4.49 -4.77 11.53
C LEU A 308 -3.53 -5.90 11.92
N LYS A 309 -3.90 -7.15 11.65
CA LYS A 309 -3.06 -8.30 11.95
C LYS A 309 -1.76 -8.27 11.15
N ALA A 310 -1.82 -7.88 9.87
CA ALA A 310 -0.63 -7.68 9.04
C ALA A 310 0.26 -6.53 9.54
N GLU A 311 -0.32 -5.48 10.14
CA GLU A 311 0.42 -4.41 10.86
C GLU A 311 0.97 -4.85 12.23
N GLY A 312 0.76 -6.11 12.64
CA GLY A 312 1.29 -6.69 13.86
C GLY A 312 0.43 -6.48 15.12
N TYR A 313 -0.83 -6.10 14.97
CA TYR A 313 -1.77 -6.01 16.09
C TYR A 313 -2.30 -7.40 16.46
N ASP A 314 -2.49 -7.63 17.77
CA ASP A 314 -3.36 -8.72 18.21
C ASP A 314 -4.82 -8.29 18.00
N VAL A 315 -5.60 -9.16 17.36
CA VAL A 315 -6.98 -8.88 16.96
C VAL A 315 -7.94 -10.00 17.34
N ALA A 316 -9.22 -9.68 17.41
CA ALA A 316 -10.30 -10.62 17.72
C ALA A 316 -11.58 -10.23 16.99
N PHE A 317 -12.47 -11.19 16.74
CA PHE A 317 -13.87 -10.88 16.44
C PHE A 317 -14.67 -10.72 17.71
N ALA A 318 -15.67 -9.86 17.65
CA ALA A 318 -16.75 -9.76 18.63
C ALA A 318 -18.06 -10.16 17.93
N SER A 319 -18.54 -11.36 18.23
CA SER A 319 -19.78 -11.90 17.67
C SER A 319 -20.97 -11.51 18.56
N TYR A 320 -21.89 -10.77 17.98
CA TYR A 320 -23.19 -10.43 18.54
C TYR A 320 -24.29 -11.20 17.79
N PRO A 321 -25.50 -11.34 18.37
CA PRO A 321 -26.63 -11.85 17.62
C PRO A 321 -26.88 -11.02 16.35
N GLN A 322 -26.66 -11.61 15.17
CA GLN A 322 -26.82 -10.98 13.85
C GLN A 322 -25.90 -9.78 13.58
N HIS A 323 -24.76 -9.66 14.27
CA HIS A 323 -23.79 -8.59 13.98
C HIS A 323 -22.37 -9.01 14.33
N TRP A 324 -21.41 -8.57 13.53
CA TRP A 324 -19.99 -8.83 13.72
C TRP A 324 -19.23 -7.52 13.83
N MET A 325 -18.39 -7.44 14.85
CA MET A 325 -17.48 -6.31 15.05
C MET A 325 -16.04 -6.80 15.12
N GLY A 326 -15.12 -5.89 14.81
CA GLY A 326 -13.69 -6.10 15.06
C GLY A 326 -13.33 -5.86 16.53
N GLY A 327 -12.17 -6.36 16.93
CA GLY A 327 -11.56 -6.11 18.22
C GLY A 327 -10.05 -5.97 18.07
N VAL A 328 -9.47 -4.93 18.66
CA VAL A 328 -8.03 -4.65 18.59
C VAL A 328 -7.43 -4.56 19.98
N ALA A 329 -6.35 -5.29 20.22
CA ALA A 329 -5.63 -5.24 21.48
C ALA A 329 -4.82 -3.95 21.59
N LEU A 330 -5.11 -3.13 22.59
CA LEU A 330 -4.32 -1.94 22.92
C LEU A 330 -3.99 -1.91 24.40
N LYS A 331 -2.88 -1.23 24.73
CA LYS A 331 -2.40 -1.06 26.10
C LYS A 331 -2.71 0.35 26.60
N GLY A 332 -3.18 0.44 27.84
CA GLY A 332 -3.52 1.70 28.50
C GLY A 332 -4.90 2.23 28.10
N ASP A 333 -5.24 3.40 28.62
CA ASP A 333 -6.53 4.04 28.35
C ASP A 333 -6.56 4.65 26.94
N LEU A 334 -7.69 4.47 26.25
CA LEU A 334 -7.93 5.11 24.96
C LEU A 334 -8.06 6.64 25.12
N LYS A 335 -7.45 7.36 24.19
CA LYS A 335 -7.41 8.83 24.14
C LYS A 335 -8.62 9.40 23.40
N ARG A 336 -9.19 8.64 22.46
CA ARG A 336 -10.21 9.13 21.53
C ARG A 336 -11.65 8.88 21.99
N VAL A 337 -11.84 7.93 22.90
CA VAL A 337 -13.16 7.54 23.42
C VAL A 337 -13.17 7.56 24.94
N LYS A 338 -14.19 8.19 25.53
CA LYS A 338 -14.44 8.12 26.97
C LYS A 338 -15.26 6.88 27.28
N ASN A 339 -14.84 6.11 28.30
CA ASN A 339 -15.46 4.84 28.70
C ASN A 339 -15.53 3.83 27.53
N PRO A 340 -14.38 3.44 26.96
CA PRO A 340 -14.35 2.56 25.81
C PRO A 340 -14.90 1.17 26.14
N TYR A 341 -15.59 0.57 25.16
CA TYR A 341 -16.05 -0.80 25.22
C TYR A 341 -14.93 -1.76 24.86
N SER A 342 -14.75 -2.78 25.69
CA SER A 342 -13.69 -3.78 25.55
C SER A 342 -14.18 -5.17 25.91
N GLY A 343 -13.54 -6.18 25.31
CA GLY A 343 -13.76 -7.59 25.61
C GLY A 343 -12.71 -8.16 26.56
N VAL A 344 -11.98 -9.16 26.10
CA VAL A 344 -11.05 -9.98 26.90
C VAL A 344 -9.77 -9.20 27.24
N PRO A 345 -9.24 -9.29 28.48
CA PRO A 345 -7.94 -8.70 28.81
C PRO A 345 -6.79 -9.42 28.10
N ILE A 346 -5.72 -8.71 27.76
CA ILE A 346 -4.53 -9.30 27.14
C ILE A 346 -3.42 -9.59 28.16
N GLU A 347 -2.65 -10.65 27.91
CA GLU A 347 -1.49 -10.98 28.73
C GLU A 347 -0.44 -9.85 28.69
N GLY A 348 0.08 -9.46 29.85
CA GLY A 348 1.01 -8.32 29.96
C GLY A 348 0.35 -6.94 29.95
N GLY A 349 -0.98 -6.88 30.13
CA GLY A 349 -1.76 -5.66 30.36
C GLY A 349 -2.33 -5.04 29.07
N GLY A 350 -3.57 -4.57 29.16
CA GLY A 350 -4.39 -4.08 28.03
C GLY A 350 -5.66 -4.90 27.85
N THR A 351 -6.41 -4.63 26.77
CA THR A 351 -7.65 -5.35 26.45
C THR A 351 -7.94 -5.26 24.94
N TYR A 352 -8.80 -6.14 24.43
CA TYR A 352 -9.37 -6.02 23.09
C TYR A 352 -10.48 -4.97 23.09
N TYR A 353 -10.24 -3.80 22.50
CA TYR A 353 -11.25 -2.77 22.33
C TYR A 353 -12.12 -3.07 21.10
N LEU A 354 -13.44 -2.94 21.27
CA LEU A 354 -14.41 -3.23 20.23
C LEU A 354 -14.43 -2.14 19.16
N CYS A 355 -14.61 -2.55 17.90
CA CYS A 355 -14.57 -1.67 16.73
C CYS A 355 -15.78 -1.94 15.86
N GLU A 356 -16.72 -0.99 15.81
CA GLU A 356 -17.80 -0.97 14.82
C GLU A 356 -17.21 -0.65 13.43
N THR A 357 -17.30 -1.59 12.49
CA THR A 357 -16.65 -1.52 11.17
C THR A 357 -17.62 -1.15 10.05
N LEU A 358 -18.92 -1.32 10.27
CA LEU A 358 -19.96 -1.05 9.27
C LEU A 358 -20.35 0.43 9.29
N ASP A 359 -20.70 0.93 10.48
CA ASP A 359 -21.18 2.30 10.63
C ASP A 359 -20.04 3.32 10.71
N LYS A 360 -20.24 4.44 10.01
CA LYS A 360 -19.23 5.50 9.87
C LYS A 360 -19.05 6.34 11.12
N GLY A 361 -17.82 6.79 11.35
CA GLY A 361 -17.47 7.77 12.39
C GLY A 361 -17.31 7.16 13.78
N PHE A 362 -17.51 5.84 13.91
CA PHE A 362 -17.16 5.10 15.12
C PHE A 362 -15.64 5.01 15.25
N LYS A 363 -15.16 5.13 16.48
CA LYS A 363 -13.75 4.99 16.84
C LYS A 363 -13.54 3.68 17.58
N VAL A 364 -12.31 3.18 17.58
CA VAL A 364 -11.88 2.07 18.43
C VAL A 364 -12.36 2.29 19.87
N GLY A 365 -13.02 1.28 20.44
CA GLY A 365 -13.68 1.35 21.74
C GLY A 365 -15.10 1.93 21.73
N SER A 366 -15.69 2.21 20.56
CA SER A 366 -17.08 2.64 20.41
C SER A 366 -17.91 1.53 19.74
N ILE A 367 -19.14 1.35 20.21
CA ILE A 367 -20.10 0.39 19.65
C ILE A 367 -21.49 1.01 19.56
N LEU A 368 -22.37 0.40 18.75
CA LEU A 368 -23.77 0.82 18.63
C LEU A 368 -24.52 0.70 19.97
N GLU A 369 -25.50 1.58 20.17
CA GLU A 369 -26.26 1.68 21.43
C GLU A 369 -26.95 0.36 21.82
N GLU A 370 -27.45 -0.39 20.84
CA GLU A 370 -28.16 -1.65 21.03
C GLU A 370 -27.28 -2.78 21.60
N TYR A 371 -25.96 -2.72 21.40
CA TYR A 371 -25.01 -3.74 21.87
C TYR A 371 -24.38 -3.41 23.22
N LYS A 372 -24.61 -2.23 23.79
CA LYS A 372 -23.93 -1.75 25.02
C LYS A 372 -24.12 -2.60 26.27
N ASN A 373 -25.21 -3.36 26.33
CA ASN A 373 -25.54 -4.23 27.47
C ASN A 373 -25.49 -5.71 27.11
N ILE A 374 -24.90 -6.04 25.96
CA ILE A 374 -24.75 -7.40 25.46
C ILE A 374 -23.27 -7.74 25.48
N ASN A 375 -22.92 -8.88 26.06
CA ASN A 375 -21.55 -9.38 26.00
C ASN A 375 -21.37 -10.16 24.69
N PRO A 376 -20.43 -9.77 23.82
CA PRO A 376 -20.14 -10.55 22.62
C PRO A 376 -19.39 -11.83 22.98
N LEU A 377 -19.50 -12.83 22.12
CA LEU A 377 -18.52 -13.91 22.07
C LEU A 377 -17.24 -13.36 21.41
N MET A 378 -16.14 -13.37 22.17
CA MET A 378 -14.85 -12.91 21.68
C MET A 378 -14.06 -14.07 21.09
N LEU A 379 -13.72 -13.99 19.79
CA LEU A 379 -12.92 -14.99 19.08
C LEU A 379 -11.55 -14.40 18.75
N VAL A 380 -10.54 -14.73 19.54
CA VAL A 380 -9.18 -14.20 19.37
C VAL A 380 -8.51 -14.87 18.18
N ILE A 381 -7.92 -14.05 17.29
CA ILE A 381 -7.15 -14.55 16.14
C ILE A 381 -5.75 -14.93 16.64
N PRO A 382 -5.33 -16.20 16.51
CA PRO A 382 -4.02 -16.66 16.97
C PRO A 382 -2.87 -15.85 16.38
N ARG A 383 -1.76 -15.79 17.12
CA ARG A 383 -0.53 -15.14 16.65
C ARG A 383 0.11 -15.86 15.47
#